data_AF-A0A953X3H1-F1
#
_entry.id   AF-A0A953X3H1-F1
#
_cell.length_a   1.000
_cell.length_b   1.000
_cell.length_c   1.000
_cell.angle_alpha   90.00
_cell.angle_beta   90.00
_cell.angle_gamma   90.00
#
_symmetry.space_group_name_H-M   'P 1'
#
loop_
_entity.id
_entity.type
_entity.pdbx_description
1 polymer ?
#
loop_
_entity_poly.entity_id
_entity_poly.type
_entity_poly.pdbx_seq_one_letter_code
_entity_poly.pdbx_strand_id
1 'polypeptide(L)'
;LGFELIKEANRLGMVVDGSHSSDAAVEDMIRTSTTPVILTHTGLKAIFDHPRNISDDLLRKIAEQGGVIQINAYGGYLEQLEDSPERAAAL
;
A
#
# COMPACT_ATOMS: atom_id res chain seq x y z
N LEU A 1 14.07 -4.66 -14.36
CA LEU A 1 14.63 -3.88 -13.23
C LEU A 1 13.88 -4.11 -11.92
N GLY A 2 12.54 -3.91 -11.85
CA GLY A 2 11.78 -4.07 -10.60
C GLY A 2 11.96 -5.43 -9.88
N PHE A 3 11.82 -6.54 -10.59
CA PHE A 3 12.03 -7.88 -10.01
C PHE A 3 13.44 -8.09 -9.44
N GLU A 4 14.47 -7.56 -10.10
CA GLU A 4 15.85 -7.65 -9.62
C GLU A 4 16.08 -6.77 -8.38
N LEU A 5 15.40 -5.62 -8.31
CA LEU A 5 15.40 -4.78 -7.11
C LEU A 5 14.80 -5.52 -5.91
N ILE A 6 13.67 -6.20 -6.08
CA ILE A 6 13.03 -6.99 -5.02
C ILE A 6 13.99 -8.07 -4.49
N LYS A 7 14.62 -8.82 -5.40
CA LYS A 7 15.59 -9.86 -5.04
C LYS A 7 16.79 -9.29 -4.28
N GLU A 8 17.32 -8.16 -4.72
CA GLU A 8 18.46 -7.51 -4.07
C GLU A 8 18.06 -6.92 -2.70
N ALA A 9 16.87 -6.33 -2.59
CA ALA A 9 16.32 -5.87 -1.33
C ALA A 9 16.22 -7.03 -0.32
N ASN A 10 15.67 -8.18 -0.73
CA ASN A 10 15.62 -9.35 0.14
C ASN A 10 17.02 -9.86 0.51
N ARG A 11 17.98 -9.89 -0.44
CA ARG A 11 19.38 -10.29 -0.19
C ARG A 11 20.05 -9.40 0.86
N LEU A 12 19.73 -8.12 0.87
CA LEU A 12 20.24 -7.13 1.82
C LEU A 12 19.48 -7.12 3.17
N GLY A 13 18.41 -7.91 3.30
CA GLY A 13 17.56 -7.91 4.51
C GLY A 13 16.63 -6.70 4.59
N MET A 14 16.34 -6.04 3.47
CA MET A 14 15.35 -4.96 3.40
C MET A 14 13.94 -5.54 3.26
N VAL A 15 12.99 -4.89 3.94
CA VAL A 15 11.56 -5.18 3.78
C VAL A 15 11.03 -4.38 2.58
N VAL A 16 10.26 -5.03 1.72
CA VAL A 16 9.62 -4.37 0.57
C VAL A 16 8.28 -3.79 1.00
N ASP A 17 8.06 -2.52 0.66
CA ASP A 17 6.82 -1.80 0.92
C ASP A 17 6.08 -1.51 -0.38
N GLY A 18 4.82 -1.92 -0.47
CA GLY A 18 3.95 -1.72 -1.62
C GLY A 18 3.13 -0.42 -1.57
N SER A 19 3.19 0.36 -0.49
CA SER A 19 2.46 1.61 -0.40
C SER A 19 2.86 2.56 -1.55
N HIS A 20 1.86 3.10 -2.27
CA HIS A 20 1.96 3.92 -3.50
C HIS A 20 2.13 3.14 -4.80
N SER A 21 2.32 1.82 -4.72
CA SER A 21 2.36 0.97 -5.90
C SER A 21 0.94 0.70 -6.42
N SER A 22 0.84 0.34 -7.70
CA SER A 22 -0.40 -0.23 -8.23
C SER A 22 -0.65 -1.63 -7.68
N ASP A 23 -1.90 -2.08 -7.69
CA ASP A 23 -2.27 -3.43 -7.27
C ASP A 23 -1.44 -4.51 -8.00
N ALA A 24 -1.25 -4.37 -9.32
CA ALA A 24 -0.44 -5.29 -10.12
C ALA A 24 1.04 -5.34 -9.65
N ALA A 25 1.62 -4.19 -9.29
CA ALA A 25 2.98 -4.15 -8.76
C ALA A 25 3.06 -4.80 -7.36
N VAL A 26 2.04 -4.62 -6.51
CA VAL A 26 1.97 -5.32 -5.21
C VAL A 26 1.86 -6.84 -5.43
N GLU A 27 1.06 -7.30 -6.38
CA GLU A 27 0.97 -8.73 -6.73
C GLU A 27 2.31 -9.29 -7.25
N ASP A 28 3.03 -8.50 -8.05
CA ASP A 28 4.37 -8.85 -8.51
C ASP A 28 5.37 -8.94 -7.35
N MET A 29 5.27 -8.04 -6.35
CA MET A 29 6.06 -8.08 -5.13
C MET A 29 5.74 -9.32 -4.30
N ILE A 30 4.46 -9.63 -4.10
CA ILE A 30 3.99 -10.84 -3.39
C ILE A 30 4.56 -12.09 -4.04
N ARG A 31 4.57 -12.17 -5.38
CA ARG A 31 5.07 -13.33 -6.13
C ARG A 31 6.59 -13.47 -6.10
N THR A 32 7.31 -12.36 -5.98
CA THR A 32 8.78 -12.33 -6.18
C THR A 32 9.56 -12.29 -4.88
N SER A 33 9.03 -11.62 -3.85
CA SER A 33 9.72 -11.43 -2.58
C SER A 33 9.86 -12.76 -1.84
N THR A 34 11.05 -13.01 -1.28
CA THR A 34 11.29 -14.18 -0.42
C THR A 34 10.95 -13.92 1.05
N THR A 35 10.56 -12.69 1.38
CA THR A 35 10.05 -12.27 2.70
C THR A 35 8.66 -11.64 2.56
N PRO A 36 7.84 -11.62 3.62
CA PRO A 36 6.54 -10.95 3.58
C PRO A 36 6.65 -9.48 3.16
N VAL A 37 5.75 -9.05 2.28
CA VAL A 37 5.60 -7.65 1.87
C VAL A 37 4.77 -6.89 2.89
N ILE A 38 5.05 -5.60 3.06
CA ILE A 38 4.26 -4.72 3.92
C ILE A 38 3.57 -3.63 3.09
N LEU A 39 2.48 -3.10 3.63
CA LEU A 39 1.91 -1.82 3.23
C LEU A 39 1.96 -0.89 4.44
N THR A 40 2.98 -0.03 4.51
CA THR A 40 3.26 0.87 5.64
C THR A 40 2.18 1.93 5.91
N HIS A 41 1.40 2.33 4.91
CA HIS A 41 0.29 3.29 5.07
C HIS A 41 -0.72 3.17 3.93
N THR A 42 -1.62 2.21 4.04
CA THR A 42 -2.67 1.96 3.04
C THR A 42 -4.04 1.76 3.69
N GLY A 43 -5.10 2.22 3.03
CA GLY A 43 -6.49 2.01 3.44
C GLY A 43 -7.19 0.94 2.59
N LEU A 44 -8.49 0.74 2.85
CA LEU A 44 -9.32 -0.29 2.21
C LEU A 44 -10.43 0.32 1.36
N LYS A 45 -10.62 -0.20 0.15
CA LYS A 45 -11.68 0.24 -0.76
C LYS A 45 -13.08 -0.02 -0.21
N ALA A 46 -13.22 -1.05 0.63
CA ALA A 46 -14.46 -1.34 1.34
C ALA A 46 -14.89 -0.22 2.32
N ILE A 47 -13.95 0.63 2.75
CA ILE A 47 -14.23 1.79 3.61
C ILE A 47 -14.42 3.05 2.76
N PHE A 48 -13.47 3.33 1.87
CA PHE A 48 -13.54 4.45 0.95
C PHE A 48 -12.88 4.09 -0.38
N ASP A 49 -13.65 4.19 -1.47
CA ASP A 49 -13.16 3.83 -2.79
C ASP A 49 -12.24 4.93 -3.35
N HIS A 50 -10.98 4.85 -2.96
CA HIS A 50 -9.91 5.73 -3.40
C HIS A 50 -8.86 4.92 -4.17
N PRO A 51 -8.21 5.45 -5.22
CA PRO A 51 -7.15 4.75 -5.96
C PRO A 51 -5.94 4.33 -5.12
N ARG A 52 -5.80 4.95 -3.95
CA ARG A 52 -4.69 4.69 -3.01
C ARG A 52 -4.97 3.55 -2.03
N ASN A 53 -6.22 3.09 -1.97
CA ASN A 53 -6.69 1.99 -1.14
C ASN A 53 -6.75 0.69 -1.96
N ILE A 54 -6.63 -0.45 -1.26
CA ILE A 54 -6.65 -1.77 -1.89
C ILE A 54 -7.99 -2.47 -1.74
N SER A 55 -8.27 -3.44 -2.61
CA SER A 55 -9.42 -4.33 -2.49
C SER A 55 -9.24 -5.35 -1.37
N ASP A 56 -10.36 -5.93 -0.90
CA ASP A 56 -10.33 -7.02 0.07
C ASP A 56 -9.57 -8.25 -0.45
N ASP A 57 -9.59 -8.49 -1.76
CA ASP A 57 -8.88 -9.62 -2.37
C ASP A 57 -7.37 -9.44 -2.26
N LEU A 58 -6.85 -8.23 -2.54
CA LEU A 58 -5.44 -7.94 -2.36
C LEU A 58 -5.05 -7.96 -0.86
N LEU A 59 -5.94 -7.49 0.02
CA LEU A 59 -5.75 -7.62 1.48
C LEU A 59 -5.57 -9.08 1.90
N ARG A 60 -6.40 -10.00 1.39
CA ARG A 60 -6.32 -11.43 1.72
C ARG A 60 -5.00 -12.03 1.21
N LYS A 61 -4.59 -11.73 -0.02
CA LYS A 61 -3.30 -12.18 -0.58
C LYS A 61 -2.10 -11.74 0.27
N ILE A 62 -2.11 -10.49 0.76
CA ILE A 62 -1.05 -9.97 1.64
C ILE A 62 -1.04 -10.74 2.97
N ALA A 63 -2.21 -10.93 3.58
CA ALA A 63 -2.34 -11.65 4.85
C ALA A 63 -1.93 -13.13 4.75
N GLU A 64 -2.31 -13.82 3.67
CA GLU A 64 -1.96 -15.23 3.42
C GLU A 64 -0.45 -15.48 3.33
N GLN A 65 0.33 -14.47 2.91
CA GLN A 65 1.80 -14.52 2.86
C GLN A 65 2.46 -13.99 4.14
N GLY A 66 1.69 -13.74 5.20
CA GLY A 66 2.20 -13.21 6.47
C GLY A 66 2.60 -11.73 6.42
N GLY A 67 2.13 -10.99 5.41
CA GLY A 67 2.36 -9.56 5.28
C GLY A 67 1.57 -8.73 6.30
N VAL A 68 1.91 -7.45 6.40
CA VAL A 68 1.27 -6.51 7.33
C VAL A 68 0.75 -5.29 6.57
N ILE A 69 -0.50 -4.91 6.85
CA ILE A 69 -1.09 -3.66 6.38
C ILE A 69 -1.22 -2.73 7.57
N GLN A 70 -0.47 -1.63 7.55
CA GLN A 70 -0.59 -0.56 8.52
C GLN A 70 -1.60 0.45 8.01
N ILE A 71 -2.70 0.60 8.76
CA ILE A 71 -3.85 1.40 8.37
C ILE A 71 -3.47 2.87 8.31
N ASN A 72 -3.69 3.48 7.15
CA ASN A 72 -3.44 4.90 6.95
C ASN A 72 -4.43 5.77 7.73
N ALA A 73 -3.98 6.91 8.25
CA ALA A 73 -4.80 7.91 8.94
C ALA A 73 -5.00 9.21 8.14
N TYR A 74 -4.51 9.27 6.90
CA TYR A 74 -4.67 10.44 6.04
C TYR A 74 -6.12 10.55 5.56
N GLY A 75 -6.83 11.58 6.02
CA GLY A 75 -8.28 11.75 5.82
C GLY A 75 -8.72 11.66 4.35
N GLY A 76 -7.94 12.19 3.40
CA GLY A 76 -8.27 12.12 1.97
C GLY A 76 -8.29 10.71 1.38
N TYR A 77 -7.83 9.71 2.11
CA TYR A 77 -7.93 8.29 1.73
C TYR A 77 -8.97 7.53 2.54
N LEU A 78 -9.65 8.17 3.50
CA LEU A 78 -10.62 7.54 4.39
C LEU A 78 -12.04 8.06 4.18
N GLU A 79 -12.19 9.27 3.65
CA GLU A 79 -13.48 9.89 3.39
C GLU A 79 -13.38 10.97 2.31
N GLN A 80 -14.54 11.43 1.85
CA GLN A 80 -14.63 12.64 1.05
C GLN A 80 -14.43 13.84 1.98
N LEU A 81 -13.27 14.48 1.88
CA LEU A 81 -13.03 15.73 2.60
C LEU A 81 -13.81 16.88 1.96
N GLU A 82 -14.32 17.76 2.81
CA GLU A 82 -14.83 19.06 2.40
C GLU A 82 -13.67 20.05 2.23
N ASP A 83 -13.82 20.98 1.30
CA ASP A 83 -12.82 22.03 1.09
C ASP A 83 -12.79 22.96 2.31
N SER A 84 -11.61 23.15 2.89
CA SER A 84 -11.38 24.15 3.95
C SER A 84 -10.88 25.45 3.32
N PRO A 85 -11.62 26.57 3.47
CA PRO A 85 -11.14 27.88 3.04
C PRO A 85 -9.80 28.25 3.69
N GLU A 86 -9.59 27.88 4.95
CA GLU A 86 -8.35 28.12 5.70
C GLU A 86 -7.18 27.35 5.08
N ARG A 87 -7.40 26.08 4.72
CA ARG A 87 -6.39 25.27 4.03
C ARG A 87 -6.09 25.82 2.64
N ALA A 88 -7.12 26.21 1.88
CA ALA A 88 -6.96 26.78 0.55
C ALA A 88 -6.18 28.11 0.58
N ALA A 89 -6.38 28.94 1.61
CA ALA A 89 -5.63 30.18 1.80
C ALA A 89 -4.17 29.96 2.25
N ALA A 90 -3.85 28.79 2.82
CA ALA A 90 -2.53 28.45 3.34
C ALA A 90 -1.61 27.73 2.33
N LEU A 91 -2.17 27.21 1.23
CA LEU A 91 -1.44 26.58 0.12
C LEU A 91 -1.02 27.62 -0.92
#